data_AF-A0A432JM29-F1
#
_entry.id   AF-A0A432JM29-F1
#
_cell.length_a   1.000
_cell.length_b   1.000
_cell.length_c   1.000
_cell.angle_alpha   90.00
_cell.angle_beta   90.00
_cell.angle_gamma   90.00
#
_symmetry.space_group_name_H-M   'P 1'
#
loop_
_entity.id
_entity.type
_entity.pdbx_description
1 polymer ?
#
loop_
_entity_poly.entity_id
_entity_poly.type
_entity_poly.pdbx_seq_one_letter_code
_entity_poly.pdbx_strand_id
1 'polypeptide(L)'
;MVDGERRRKAYVPMALGSGSRSVFAVSLTKSPVVSLRDGLITDHIMVIAALSILVLGVGYVVTQTITKRIMRLRDGAVEIGNGNLSFRIEESSNDEMGTLAREFNRMSDRLNEKNTQLEEANLDLELRVSERTEELQ
;
A
#
# COMPACT_ATOMS: atom_id res chain seq x y z
N MET A 1 6.39 -60.18 -7.55
CA MET A 1 5.72 -58.86 -7.64
C MET A 1 5.40 -58.44 -6.21
N VAL A 2 6.18 -57.52 -5.63
CA VAL A 2 5.95 -57.03 -4.26
C VAL A 2 6.19 -55.52 -4.29
N ASP A 3 5.06 -54.82 -4.34
CA ASP A 3 4.83 -53.44 -3.90
C ASP A 3 5.78 -52.35 -4.40
N GLY A 4 5.27 -51.51 -5.31
CA GLY A 4 5.98 -50.47 -6.07
C GLY A 4 6.58 -49.29 -5.29
N GLU A 5 6.93 -49.45 -4.02
CA GLU A 5 7.73 -48.48 -3.29
C GLU A 5 9.22 -48.68 -3.56
N ARG A 6 9.91 -47.63 -4.04
CA ARG A 6 11.38 -47.58 -4.14
C ARG A 6 12.02 -47.63 -2.75
N ARG A 7 12.02 -48.79 -2.10
CA ARG A 7 12.79 -49.02 -0.87
C ARG A 7 14.22 -49.34 -1.26
N ARG A 8 15.18 -48.52 -0.79
CA ARG A 8 16.61 -48.87 -0.87
C ARG A 8 16.83 -50.10 0.02
N LYS A 9 17.01 -51.26 -0.62
CA LYS A 9 17.35 -52.53 0.04
C LYS A 9 18.83 -52.79 -0.16
N ALA A 10 19.53 -53.15 0.90
CA ALA A 10 20.89 -53.66 0.81
C ALA A 10 20.87 -55.15 1.18
N TYR A 11 21.60 -55.96 0.42
CA TYR A 11 21.68 -57.40 0.62
C TYR A 11 23.11 -57.75 0.99
N VAL A 12 23.30 -58.43 2.13
CA VAL A 12 24.60 -58.94 2.55
C VAL A 12 24.55 -60.47 2.49
N PRO A 13 25.41 -61.13 1.69
CA PRO A 13 25.45 -62.59 1.66
C PRO A 13 26.08 -63.10 2.96
N MET A 14 25.43 -64.07 3.61
CA MET A 14 25.98 -64.76 4.77
C MET A 14 26.06 -66.25 4.47
N ALA A 15 27.29 -66.77 4.44
CA ALA A 15 27.52 -68.19 4.31
C ALA A 15 27.28 -68.84 5.68
N LEU A 16 26.24 -69.65 5.81
CA LEU A 16 26.14 -70.59 6.93
C LEU A 16 26.92 -71.85 6.54
N GLY A 17 27.75 -72.34 7.46
CA GLY A 17 28.41 -73.64 7.30
C GLY A 17 27.36 -74.72 7.02
N SER A 18 27.65 -75.58 6.04
CA SER A 18 26.74 -76.54 5.37
C SER A 18 25.99 -76.01 4.14
N GLY A 19 26.72 -75.62 3.08
CA GLY A 19 26.25 -75.63 1.67
C GLY A 19 25.06 -74.74 1.28
N SER A 20 24.37 -74.09 2.22
CA SER A 20 23.21 -73.25 1.96
C SER A 20 23.61 -71.79 1.82
N ARG A 21 23.33 -71.20 0.67
CA ARG A 21 23.47 -69.76 0.43
C ARG A 21 22.27 -69.03 0.99
N SER A 22 22.48 -68.29 2.08
CA SER A 22 21.46 -67.40 2.65
C SER A 22 21.80 -65.94 2.35
N VAL A 23 20.77 -65.09 2.28
CA VAL A 23 20.93 -63.66 2.07
C VAL A 23 20.19 -62.93 3.19
N PHE A 24 20.90 -62.06 3.91
CA PHE A 24 20.29 -61.16 4.88
C PHE A 24 19.95 -59.83 4.17
N ALA A 25 18.67 -59.47 4.15
CA ALA A 25 18.21 -58.23 3.51
C ALA A 25 17.92 -57.17 4.58
N VAL A 26 18.63 -56.04 4.53
CA VAL A 26 18.33 -54.88 5.38
C VAL A 26 17.50 -53.89 4.56
N SER A 27 16.32 -53.57 5.07
CA SER A 27 15.45 -52.56 4.49
C SER A 27 15.54 -51.29 5.34
N LEU A 28 15.97 -50.18 4.76
CA LEU A 28 15.76 -48.87 5.38
C LEU A 28 14.29 -48.51 5.17
N THR A 29 13.45 -48.78 6.18
CA THR A 29 12.14 -48.14 6.25
C THR A 29 12.40 -46.66 6.44
N LYS A 30 12.01 -45.81 5.48
CA LYS A 30 11.91 -44.36 5.74
C LYS A 30 10.94 -44.22 6.91
N SER A 31 11.48 -44.09 8.11
CA SER A 31 10.72 -43.90 9.34
C SER A 31 9.77 -42.71 9.15
N PRO A 32 8.58 -42.69 9.80
CA PRO A 32 7.56 -41.61 9.71
C PRO A 32 8.08 -40.17 9.98
N VAL A 33 9.35 -40.02 10.33
CA VAL A 33 10.08 -38.75 10.43
C VAL A 33 10.04 -37.93 9.13
N VAL A 34 10.01 -38.55 7.95
CA VAL A 34 9.95 -37.80 6.67
C VAL A 34 8.55 -37.21 6.44
N SER A 35 7.48 -37.93 6.75
CA SER A 35 6.11 -37.42 6.67
C SER A 35 5.80 -36.31 7.68
N LEU A 36 6.46 -36.31 8.84
CA LEU A 36 6.40 -35.19 9.79
C LEU A 36 7.10 -33.94 9.23
N ARG A 37 8.20 -34.12 8.49
CA ARG A 37 8.95 -33.02 7.87
C ARG A 37 8.19 -32.38 6.71
N ASP A 38 7.58 -33.19 5.85
CA ASP A 38 6.89 -32.70 4.66
C ASP A 38 5.63 -31.89 5.03
N GLY A 39 4.86 -32.33 6.03
CA GLY A 39 3.71 -31.57 6.53
C GLY A 39 4.09 -30.21 7.13
N LEU A 40 5.19 -30.15 7.89
CA LEU A 40 5.68 -28.89 8.45
C LEU A 40 6.17 -27.92 7.37
N ILE A 41 6.86 -28.41 6.33
CA ILE A 41 7.37 -27.56 5.24
C ILE A 41 6.21 -26.99 4.40
N THR A 42 5.23 -27.81 4.03
CA THR A 42 4.08 -27.34 3.25
C THR A 42 3.25 -26.31 4.01
N ASP A 43 3.02 -26.52 5.31
CA ASP A 43 2.30 -25.55 6.16
C ASP A 43 3.03 -24.21 6.24
N HIS A 44 4.36 -24.22 6.46
CA HIS A 44 5.15 -22.98 6.48
C HIS A 44 5.11 -22.24 5.13
N ILE A 45 5.18 -22.95 4.01
CA ILE A 45 5.09 -22.34 2.67
C ILE A 45 3.71 -21.69 2.47
N MET A 46 2.64 -22.35 2.88
CA MET A 46 1.27 -21.82 2.81
C MET A 46 1.11 -20.56 3.66
N VAL A 47 1.64 -20.55 4.88
CA VAL A 47 1.63 -19.38 5.76
C VAL A 47 2.41 -18.22 5.15
N ILE A 48 3.61 -18.46 4.63
CA ILE A 48 4.43 -17.42 3.98
C ILE A 48 3.72 -16.85 2.75
N ALA A 49 3.12 -17.71 1.93
CA ALA A 49 2.38 -17.29 0.75
C ALA A 49 1.16 -16.42 1.14
N ALA A 50 0.39 -16.86 2.14
CA ALA A 50 -0.75 -16.12 2.64
C ALA A 50 -0.34 -14.74 3.21
N LEU A 51 0.73 -14.69 4.01
CA LEU A 51 1.26 -13.43 4.55
C LEU A 51 1.77 -12.51 3.44
N SER A 52 2.41 -13.07 2.41
CA SER A 52 2.90 -12.29 1.27
C SER A 52 1.74 -11.64 0.50
N ILE A 53 0.66 -12.39 0.25
CA ILE A 53 -0.55 -11.86 -0.38
C ILE A 53 -1.19 -10.78 0.50
N LEU A 54 -1.26 -11.00 1.82
CA LEU A 54 -1.79 -10.03 2.77
C LEU A 54 -1.00 -8.71 2.74
N VAL A 55 0.34 -8.77 2.80
CA VAL A 55 1.21 -7.59 2.76
C VAL A 55 1.04 -6.83 1.44
N LEU A 56 0.99 -7.54 0.31
CA LEU A 56 0.76 -6.93 -0.99
C LEU A 56 -0.62 -6.27 -1.08
N GLY A 57 -1.66 -6.93 -0.55
CA GLY A 57 -3.01 -6.40 -0.50
C GLY A 57 -3.13 -5.14 0.35
N VAL A 58 -2.57 -5.16 1.56
CA VAL A 58 -2.53 -3.99 2.45
C VAL A 58 -1.74 -2.86 1.80
N GLY A 59 -0.56 -3.15 1.25
CA GLY A 59 0.27 -2.17 0.55
C GLY A 59 -0.49 -1.50 -0.60
N TYR A 60 -1.17 -2.29 -1.43
CA TYR A 60 -1.98 -1.78 -2.54
C TYR A 60 -3.10 -0.84 -2.06
N VAL A 61 -3.85 -1.22 -1.02
CA VAL A 61 -4.93 -0.39 -0.46
C VAL A 61 -4.40 0.92 0.13
N VAL A 62 -3.28 0.85 0.86
CA VAL A 62 -2.63 2.04 1.44
C VAL A 62 -2.16 2.99 0.34
N THR A 63 -1.45 2.48 -0.67
CA THR A 63 -1.00 3.29 -1.80
C THR A 63 -2.17 3.96 -2.52
N GLN A 64 -3.21 3.20 -2.87
CA GLN A 64 -4.39 3.77 -3.52
C GLN A 64 -5.06 4.87 -2.70
N THR A 65 -5.17 4.66 -1.38
CA THR A 65 -5.78 5.63 -0.47
C THR A 65 -4.96 6.92 -0.39
N ILE A 66 -3.63 6.81 -0.22
CA ILE A 66 -2.74 7.97 -0.12
C ILE A 66 -2.69 8.71 -1.46
N THR A 67 -2.48 8.01 -2.57
CA THR A 67 -2.41 8.62 -3.91
C THR A 67 -3.70 9.37 -4.23
N LYS A 68 -4.87 8.79 -3.95
CA LYS A 68 -6.16 9.47 -4.16
C LYS A 68 -6.31 10.75 -3.32
N ARG A 69 -5.79 10.78 -2.10
CA ARG A 69 -5.80 11.99 -1.25
C ARG A 69 -4.85 13.06 -1.79
N ILE A 70 -3.65 12.68 -2.22
CA ILE A 70 -2.67 13.60 -2.83
C ILE A 70 -3.22 14.20 -4.12
N MET A 71 -3.86 13.40 -4.97
CA MET A 71 -4.47 13.90 -6.21
C MET A 71 -5.58 14.92 -5.93
N ARG A 72 -6.45 14.67 -4.94
CA ARG A 72 -7.48 15.63 -4.53
C ARG A 72 -6.88 16.97 -4.06
N LEU A 73 -5.80 16.93 -3.28
CA LEU A 73 -5.09 18.14 -2.85
C LEU A 73 -4.49 18.90 -4.04
N ARG A 74 -3.83 18.17 -4.96
CA ARG A 74 -3.27 18.75 -6.19
C ARG A 74 -4.37 19.43 -7.02
N ASP A 75 -5.48 18.74 -7.27
CA ASP A 75 -6.54 19.25 -8.12
C ASP A 75 -7.19 20.49 -7.49
N GLY A 76 -7.40 20.48 -6.17
CA GLY A 76 -7.86 21.67 -5.44
C GLY A 76 -6.86 22.84 -5.50
N ALA A 77 -5.56 22.58 -5.37
CA ALA A 77 -4.54 23.60 -5.52
C ALA A 77 -4.51 24.20 -6.93
N VAL A 78 -4.77 23.40 -7.96
CA VAL A 78 -4.90 23.87 -9.36
C VAL A 78 -6.13 24.76 -9.52
N GLU A 79 -7.29 24.38 -8.99
CA GLU A 79 -8.50 25.20 -9.02
C GLU A 79 -8.29 26.56 -8.36
N ILE A 80 -7.71 26.57 -7.16
CA ILE A 80 -7.40 27.79 -6.41
C ILE A 80 -6.38 28.64 -7.19
N GLY A 81 -5.34 28.03 -7.75
CA GLY A 81 -4.32 28.70 -8.56
C GLY A 81 -4.87 29.31 -9.85
N ASN A 82 -5.96 28.77 -10.39
CA ASN A 82 -6.68 29.32 -11.55
C ASN A 82 -7.65 30.45 -11.18
N GLY A 83 -7.69 30.88 -9.92
CA GLY A 83 -8.54 31.98 -9.44
C GLY A 83 -9.88 31.54 -8.84
N ASN A 84 -10.18 30.24 -8.81
CA ASN A 84 -11.39 29.72 -8.16
C ASN A 84 -11.18 29.62 -6.63
N LEU A 85 -11.11 30.77 -5.96
CA LEU A 85 -10.89 30.86 -4.51
C LEU A 85 -12.08 30.37 -3.68
N SER A 86 -13.23 30.09 -4.31
CA SER A 86 -14.41 29.48 -3.67
C SER A 86 -14.32 27.95 -3.59
N PHE A 87 -13.41 27.33 -4.35
CA PHE A 87 -13.21 25.88 -4.29
C PHE A 87 -12.70 25.45 -2.90
N ARG A 88 -13.23 24.35 -2.38
CA ARG A 88 -12.83 23.79 -1.09
C ARG A 88 -12.40 22.34 -1.25
N ILE A 89 -11.26 22.01 -0.65
CA ILE A 89 -10.73 20.66 -0.60
C ILE A 89 -11.45 19.89 0.52
N GLU A 90 -11.94 18.69 0.21
CA GLU A 90 -12.70 17.87 1.15
C GLU A 90 -11.86 17.39 2.35
N GLU A 91 -12.32 17.68 3.56
CA GLU A 91 -11.61 17.41 4.82
C GLU A 91 -11.97 16.04 5.43
N SER A 92 -12.04 15.01 4.60
CA SER A 92 -12.45 13.66 5.02
C SER A 92 -11.43 12.89 5.89
N SER A 93 -10.33 13.53 6.31
CA SER A 93 -9.26 12.90 7.08
C SER A 93 -9.00 13.57 8.41
N ASN A 94 -8.72 12.75 9.43
CA ASN A 94 -8.27 13.21 10.75
C ASN A 94 -6.74 13.12 10.90
N ASP A 95 -6.02 12.92 9.80
CA ASP A 95 -4.55 12.82 9.75
C ASP A 95 -3.93 14.11 9.17
N GLU A 96 -2.64 14.04 8.86
CA GLU A 96 -1.86 15.13 8.26
C GLU A 96 -2.44 15.59 6.92
N MET A 97 -3.04 14.70 6.13
CA MET A 97 -3.65 15.05 4.84
C MET A 97 -4.89 15.92 5.04
N GLY A 98 -5.70 15.63 6.07
CA GLY A 98 -6.85 16.46 6.42
C GLY A 98 -6.45 17.80 6.99
N THR A 99 -5.37 17.84 7.79
CA THR A 99 -4.79 19.10 8.27
C THR A 99 -4.30 19.97 7.11
N LEU A 100 -3.61 19.37 6.12
CA LEU A 100 -3.16 20.10 4.95
C LEU A 100 -4.32 20.64 4.10
N ALA A 101 -5.41 19.88 3.97
CA ALA A 101 -6.63 20.36 3.29
C ALA A 101 -7.22 21.59 3.99
N ARG A 102 -7.33 21.56 5.33
CA ARG A 102 -7.78 22.72 6.14
C ARG A 102 -6.93 23.96 5.92
N GLU A 103 -5.61 23.81 5.96
CA GLU A 103 -4.69 24.94 5.77
C GLU A 103 -4.78 25.51 4.35
N PHE A 104 -4.97 24.65 3.33
CA PHE A 104 -5.21 25.11 1.96
C PHE A 104 -6.52 25.90 1.83
N ASN A 105 -7.61 25.41 2.42
CA ASN A 105 -8.89 26.11 2.44
C ASN A 105 -8.76 27.49 3.11
N ARG A 106 -8.07 27.55 4.25
CA ARG A 106 -7.80 28.81 4.97
C ARG A 106 -6.94 29.78 4.16
N MET A 107 -5.98 29.28 3.39
CA MET A 107 -5.20 30.11 2.47
C MET A 107 -6.08 30.72 1.39
N SER A 108 -7.00 29.93 0.80
CA SER A 108 -7.97 30.42 -0.18
C SER A 108 -8.90 31.48 0.40
N ASP A 109 -9.39 31.30 1.63
CA ASP A 109 -10.20 32.30 2.32
C ASP A 109 -9.45 33.64 2.44
N ARG A 110 -8.18 33.59 2.86
CA ARG A 110 -7.34 34.78 2.99
C ARG A 110 -7.05 35.45 1.65
N LEU A 111 -6.82 34.68 0.60
CA LEU A 111 -6.63 35.23 -0.75
C LEU A 111 -7.90 35.94 -1.21
N ASN A 112 -9.08 35.34 -0.97
CA ASN A 112 -10.34 35.93 -1.35
C ASN A 112 -10.59 37.24 -0.60
N GLU A 113 -10.38 37.24 0.71
CA GLU A 113 -10.48 38.45 1.55
C GLU A 113 -9.54 39.56 1.06
N LYS A 114 -8.31 39.21 0.69
CA LYS A 114 -7.34 40.18 0.16
C LYS A 114 -7.75 40.75 -1.18
N ASN A 115 -8.32 39.95 -2.08
CA ASN A 115 -8.85 40.45 -3.35
C ASN A 115 -10.02 41.41 -3.13
N THR A 116 -10.97 41.07 -2.25
CA THR A 116 -12.09 41.97 -1.92
C THR A 116 -11.59 43.30 -1.34
N GLN A 117 -10.62 43.28 -0.44
CA GLN A 117 -10.01 44.51 0.10
C GLN A 117 -9.34 45.36 -0.99
N LEU A 118 -8.69 44.73 -1.97
CA LEU A 118 -8.08 45.46 -3.10
C LEU A 118 -9.14 46.06 -4.04
N GLU A 119 -10.23 45.34 -4.31
CA GLU A 119 -11.35 45.84 -5.11
C GLU A 119 -12.03 47.05 -4.44
N GLU A 120 -12.31 46.96 -3.14
CA GLU A 120 -12.88 48.06 -2.37
C GLU A 120 -11.97 49.30 -2.36
N ALA A 121 -10.66 49.10 -2.18
CA ALA A 121 -9.68 50.18 -2.20
C ALA A 121 -9.59 50.85 -3.58
N ASN A 122 -9.64 50.07 -4.67
CA ASN A 122 -9.66 50.63 -6.02
C ASN A 122 -10.92 51.44 -6.28
N LEU A 123 -12.09 50.97 -5.84
CA LEU A 123 -13.35 51.70 -6.00
C LEU A 123 -13.35 53.02 -5.24
N ASP A 124 -12.84 53.04 -4.00
CA ASP A 124 -12.68 54.27 -3.22
C ASP A 124 -11.71 55.26 -3.89
N LEU A 125 -10.60 54.76 -4.47
CA LEU A 125 -9.67 55.59 -5.23
C LEU A 125 -10.33 56.18 -6.49
N GLU A 126 -11.11 55.40 -7.23
CA GLU A 126 -11.82 55.88 -8.43
C GLU A 126 -12.85 56.96 -8.10
N LEU A 127 -13.61 56.79 -7.01
CA LEU A 127 -14.56 57.79 -6.53
C LEU A 127 -13.84 59.10 -6.18
N ARG A 128 -12.74 59.03 -5.43
CA ARG A 128 -11.95 60.22 -5.07
C ARG A 128 -11.33 60.91 -6.28
N VAL A 129 -10.86 60.14 -7.27
CA VAL A 129 -10.35 60.70 -8.52
C VAL A 129 -11.45 61.46 -9.24
N SER A 130 -12.65 60.88 -9.36
CA SER A 130 -13.82 61.50 -9.99
C SER A 130 -14.19 62.83 -9.33
N GLU A 131 -14.35 62.83 -8.00
CA GLU A 131 -14.67 64.03 -7.21
C GLU A 131 -13.64 65.15 -7.44
N ARG A 132 -12.35 64.81 -7.44
CA ARG A 132 -11.27 65.79 -7.60
C ARG A 132 -11.17 66.35 -9.02
N THR A 133 -11.53 65.57 -10.03
CA THR A 133 -11.63 66.08 -11.41
C THR A 133 -12.81 67.02 -11.62
N GLU A 134 -13.92 66.81 -10.92
CA GLU A 134 -15.07 67.73 -10.96
C GLU A 134 -14.77 69.07 -10.28
N GLU A 135 -13.98 69.08 -9.20
CA GLU A 135 -13.56 70.32 -8.51
C GLU A 135 -12.64 71.23 -9.35
N LEU A 136 -12.03 70.71 -10.41
CA LEU A 136 -11.02 71.41 -11.22
C LEU A 136 -11.54 71.93 -12.58
N GLN A 137 -12.82 71.67 -12.90
CA GLN A 137 -13.50 72.18 -14.11
C GLN A 137 -14.37 73.39 -13.79
#